data_AF-A0A9Q8Y0Z2-F1
#
_entry.id   AF-A0A9Q8Y0Z2-F1
#
_cell.length_a   1.000
_cell.length_b   1.000
_cell.length_c   1.000
_cell.angle_alpha   90.00
_cell.angle_beta   90.00
_cell.angle_gamma   90.00
#
_symmetry.space_group_name_H-M   'P 1'
#
loop_
_entity.id
_entity.type
_entity.pdbx_description
1 polymer ?
#
loop_
_entity_poly.entity_id
_entity_poly.type
_entity_poly.pdbx_seq_one_letter_code
_entity_poly.pdbx_strand_id
1 'polypeptide(L)'
;MVADKQLIILGNGFDLTNQFETTYANFINWIISQNDITISEIEEQLEDRNIHNIHDKIRTSVISENPIKLELPKMYDINIWYLIFIHSKLSTDANWNDVERQMYKYLIDEKILTEATYGVSSRTRTLQKVMEIILFQKEIAHFEQKEKLVNFFEKSLHELERDFERFLFEKSRYGSLNPQITCFGEYGPNKLLKYIAHEDTGNLPFNLLSFNYTDAWSKRWIDQRLITEEGGENKFVFPEKFLMVHGQAIYRKDNVNRLIFGIDHTKVQVDDVCYRFTKNFRTLILNSSKPMQNINNIYEENINRIKFFGHSLCEADYSYFQQMFDFYELYSNNNLKLYFYFNNWLDSGMTDAELLHKNVEAITNLIETYGQTLDNKDHGKNLLTRLQQTGRIVIKQIEPMRCI
;
A
#
# COMPACT_ATOMS: atom_id res chain seq x y z
N MET A 1 -24.60 -25.55 -15.95
CA MET A 1 -23.18 -25.20 -15.74
C MET A 1 -23.15 -23.75 -15.35
N VAL A 2 -22.54 -23.42 -14.21
CA VAL A 2 -22.28 -22.02 -13.84
C VAL A 2 -21.23 -21.51 -14.84
N ALA A 3 -21.40 -20.31 -15.39
CA ALA A 3 -20.44 -19.75 -16.33
C ALA A 3 -19.08 -19.52 -15.62
N ASP A 4 -17.98 -19.82 -16.31
CA ASP A 4 -16.64 -19.57 -15.80
C ASP A 4 -16.42 -18.08 -15.51
N LYS A 5 -15.70 -17.78 -14.42
CA LYS A 5 -15.33 -16.43 -14.02
C LYS A 5 -13.82 -16.31 -13.86
N GLN A 6 -13.36 -15.07 -13.73
CA GLN A 6 -11.97 -14.75 -13.43
C GLN A 6 -11.86 -13.81 -12.21
N LEU A 7 -10.72 -13.87 -11.53
CA LEU A 7 -10.33 -12.90 -10.51
C LEU A 7 -9.19 -12.04 -11.05
N ILE A 8 -9.34 -10.73 -11.01
CA ILE A 8 -8.29 -9.78 -11.35
C ILE A 8 -7.73 -9.21 -10.06
N ILE A 9 -6.40 -9.14 -9.97
CA ILE A 9 -5.67 -8.55 -8.86
C ILE A 9 -4.86 -7.37 -9.38
N LEU A 10 -5.12 -6.20 -8.83
CA LEU A 10 -4.43 -4.97 -9.20
C LEU A 10 -3.56 -4.47 -8.05
N GLY A 11 -2.33 -4.08 -8.37
CA GLY A 11 -1.49 -3.26 -7.49
C GLY A 11 -1.22 -1.87 -8.06
N ASN A 12 -0.38 -1.09 -7.38
CA ASN A 12 -0.10 0.30 -7.74
C ASN A 12 0.45 0.49 -9.17
N GLY A 13 1.14 -0.51 -9.73
CA GLY A 13 1.60 -0.50 -11.12
C GLY A 13 0.47 -0.30 -12.15
N PHE A 14 -0.79 -0.58 -11.78
CA PHE A 14 -1.94 -0.23 -12.58
C PHE A 14 -2.11 1.29 -12.76
N ASP A 15 -1.98 2.06 -11.68
CA ASP A 15 -2.06 3.53 -11.75
C ASP A 15 -0.84 4.13 -12.42
N LEU A 16 0.33 3.57 -12.14
CA LEU A 16 1.59 4.03 -12.74
C LEU A 16 1.62 3.79 -14.26
N THR A 17 1.01 2.71 -14.73
CA THR A 17 0.78 2.46 -16.16
C THR A 17 -0.12 3.53 -16.79
N ASN A 18 -1.09 4.03 -16.03
CA ASN A 18 -1.94 5.17 -16.43
C ASN A 18 -1.27 6.53 -16.20
N GLN A 19 0.05 6.54 -15.92
CA GLN A 19 0.87 7.73 -15.70
C GLN A 19 0.38 8.58 -14.50
N PHE A 20 -0.25 7.95 -13.52
CA PHE A 20 -0.57 8.61 -12.27
C PHE A 20 0.65 8.61 -11.36
N GLU A 21 0.79 9.68 -10.58
CA GLU A 21 1.96 9.89 -9.73
C GLU A 21 1.76 9.29 -8.33
N THR A 22 1.08 8.14 -8.21
CA THR A 22 0.62 7.54 -6.95
C THR A 22 1.71 6.87 -6.09
N THR A 23 3.00 7.11 -6.39
CA THR A 23 4.08 6.57 -5.57
C THR A 23 4.17 7.30 -4.23
N TYR A 24 4.58 6.58 -3.18
CA TYR A 24 4.86 7.19 -1.88
C TYR A 24 6.00 8.22 -1.94
N ALA A 25 6.96 8.04 -2.87
CA ALA A 25 8.01 9.03 -3.08
C ALA A 25 7.45 10.38 -3.55
N ASN A 26 6.52 10.37 -4.51
CA ASN A 26 5.84 11.58 -4.97
C ASN A 26 4.98 12.19 -3.88
N PHE A 27 4.30 11.37 -3.08
CA PHE A 27 3.54 11.82 -1.92
C PHE A 27 4.41 12.57 -0.92
N ILE A 28 5.52 11.98 -0.48
CA ILE A 28 6.42 12.61 0.51
C ILE A 28 6.99 13.92 -0.01
N ASN A 29 7.42 13.96 -1.27
CA ASN A 29 7.88 15.19 -1.91
C ASN A 29 6.78 16.27 -1.91
N TRP A 30 5.56 15.90 -2.29
CA TRP A 30 4.43 16.84 -2.32
C TRP A 30 4.07 17.33 -0.92
N ILE A 31 3.85 16.45 0.06
CA ILE A 31 3.38 16.86 1.39
C ILE A 31 4.41 17.72 2.11
N ILE A 32 5.70 17.41 2.00
CA ILE A 32 6.76 18.24 2.60
C ILE A 32 6.82 19.61 1.91
N SER A 33 6.66 19.69 0.59
CA SER A 33 6.58 21.01 -0.09
C SER A 33 5.34 21.84 0.27
N GLN A 34 4.33 21.27 0.94
CA GLN A 34 3.23 22.04 1.52
C GLN A 34 3.58 22.64 2.89
N ASN A 35 4.74 22.28 3.46
CA ASN A 35 5.26 22.84 4.70
C ASN A 35 6.34 23.88 4.39
N ASP A 36 6.63 24.77 5.34
CA ASP A 36 7.70 25.79 5.22
C ASP A 36 9.11 25.18 5.40
N ILE A 37 9.32 23.92 5.02
CA ILE A 37 10.57 23.17 5.17
C ILE A 37 10.77 22.22 4.00
N THR A 38 12.02 22.05 3.58
CA THR A 38 12.42 21.11 2.53
C THR A 38 12.88 19.79 3.11
N ILE A 39 12.87 18.74 2.28
CA ILE A 39 13.41 17.43 2.67
C ILE A 39 14.88 17.57 3.07
N SER A 40 15.69 18.34 2.34
CA SER A 40 17.11 18.53 2.66
C SER A 40 17.34 19.27 3.98
N GLU A 41 16.50 20.25 4.32
CA GLU A 41 16.54 20.89 5.65
C GLU A 41 16.18 19.91 6.77
N ILE A 42 15.18 19.04 6.56
CA ILE A 42 14.87 17.96 7.51
C ILE A 42 16.06 17.01 7.61
N GLU A 43 16.66 16.63 6.49
CA GLU A 43 17.81 15.72 6.44
C GLU A 43 19.01 16.28 7.24
N GLU A 44 19.35 17.56 7.08
CA GLU A 44 20.40 18.26 7.84
C GLU A 44 20.08 18.34 9.35
N GLN A 45 18.83 18.63 9.69
CA GLN A 45 18.38 18.69 11.08
C GLN A 45 18.36 17.30 11.74
N LEU A 46 18.16 16.25 10.93
CA LEU A 46 18.23 14.87 11.36
C LEU A 46 19.67 14.34 11.52
N GLU A 47 20.70 15.12 11.17
CA GLU A 47 22.09 14.71 11.37
C GLU A 47 22.45 14.57 12.86
N ASP A 48 23.16 13.47 13.17
CA ASP A 48 23.35 12.91 14.51
C ASP A 48 23.95 13.88 15.55
N ARG A 49 24.71 14.89 15.11
CA ARG A 49 25.30 15.93 15.97
C ARG A 49 24.26 16.92 16.51
N ASN A 50 23.34 17.39 15.66
CA ASN A 50 22.32 18.36 16.05
C ASN A 50 21.36 17.73 17.06
N ILE A 51 20.95 16.50 16.76
CA ILE A 51 20.06 15.74 17.61
C ILE A 51 20.70 15.41 18.99
N HIS A 52 21.99 15.08 19.04
CA HIS A 52 22.66 14.78 20.32
C HIS A 52 22.65 15.98 21.27
N ASN A 53 22.91 17.18 20.75
CA ASN A 53 22.89 18.42 21.54
C ASN A 53 21.50 18.72 22.11
N ILE A 54 20.45 18.51 21.31
CA ILE A 54 19.05 18.73 21.73
C ILE A 54 18.64 17.71 22.80
N HIS A 55 18.95 16.42 22.57
CA HIS A 55 18.66 15.36 23.53
C HIS A 55 19.34 15.59 24.89
N ASP A 56 20.61 15.98 24.88
CA ASP A 56 21.35 16.23 26.12
C ASP A 56 20.80 17.45 26.85
N LYS A 57 20.36 18.50 26.13
CA LYS A 57 19.61 19.61 26.73
C LYS A 57 18.33 19.11 27.37
N ILE A 58 17.46 18.39 26.66
CA ILE A 58 16.18 17.86 27.19
C ILE A 58 16.39 17.06 28.48
N ARG A 59 17.44 16.23 28.54
CA ARG A 59 17.75 15.40 29.71
C ARG A 59 18.35 16.17 30.90
N THR A 60 19.07 17.27 30.64
CA THR A 60 19.82 18.02 31.66
C THR A 60 19.10 19.26 32.16
N SER A 61 18.04 19.71 31.50
CA SER A 61 17.47 21.03 31.74
C SER A 61 16.05 21.02 32.33
N VAL A 62 15.95 21.82 33.39
CA VAL A 62 14.82 22.26 34.20
C VAL A 62 13.95 23.27 33.41
N ILE A 63 13.64 22.99 32.13
CA ILE A 63 12.97 23.99 31.27
C ILE A 63 11.45 23.91 31.45
N SER A 64 10.83 25.07 31.69
CA SER A 64 9.37 25.28 31.63
C SER A 64 8.83 25.38 30.19
N GLU A 65 9.70 25.39 29.18
CA GLU A 65 9.40 25.57 27.75
C GLU A 65 10.02 24.46 26.91
N ASN A 66 9.43 24.21 25.74
CA ASN A 66 9.81 23.10 24.86
C ASN A 66 11.04 23.48 24.00
N PRO A 67 12.25 22.95 24.29
CA PRO A 67 13.51 23.40 23.66
C PRO A 67 13.52 23.17 22.15
N ILE A 68 12.77 22.20 21.64
CA ILE A 68 12.72 21.93 20.20
C ILE A 68 11.76 22.89 19.49
N LYS A 69 10.72 23.40 20.15
CA LYS A 69 9.92 24.50 19.58
C LYS A 69 10.77 25.77 19.37
N LEU A 70 11.78 25.95 20.21
CA LEU A 70 12.74 27.05 20.12
C LEU A 70 13.83 26.76 19.06
N GLU A 71 14.37 25.55 19.02
CA GLU A 71 15.53 25.21 18.18
C GLU A 71 15.17 24.64 16.80
N LEU A 72 14.03 23.94 16.67
CA LEU A 72 13.53 23.32 15.44
C LEU A 72 12.00 23.54 15.27
N PRO A 73 11.50 24.80 15.24
CA PRO A 73 10.07 25.11 15.20
C PRO A 73 9.35 24.47 14.00
N LYS A 74 10.02 24.37 12.85
CA LYS A 74 9.46 23.80 11.63
C LYS A 74 9.26 22.28 11.70
N MET A 75 10.08 21.55 12.45
CA MET A 75 9.92 20.10 12.65
C MET A 75 8.80 19.76 13.62
N TYR A 76 8.46 20.65 14.55
CA TYR A 76 7.44 20.42 15.59
C TYR A 76 6.04 20.14 15.00
N ASP A 77 5.73 20.75 13.86
CA ASP A 77 4.42 20.63 13.19
C ASP A 77 4.38 19.49 12.17
N ILE A 78 5.51 18.83 11.89
CA ILE A 78 5.58 17.73 10.92
C ILE A 78 5.03 16.45 11.56
N ASN A 79 4.24 15.70 10.78
CA ASN A 79 3.76 14.38 11.18
C ASN A 79 4.96 13.43 11.44
N ILE A 80 4.92 12.72 12.58
CA ILE A 80 5.96 11.75 12.99
C ILE A 80 6.28 10.73 11.89
N TRP A 81 5.27 10.26 11.16
CA TRP A 81 5.48 9.25 10.12
C TRP A 81 6.27 9.79 8.93
N TYR A 82 6.13 11.08 8.57
CA TYR A 82 6.96 11.70 7.54
C TYR A 82 8.43 11.70 7.94
N LEU A 83 8.70 12.04 9.20
CA LEU A 83 10.06 12.05 9.75
C LEU A 83 10.66 10.63 9.78
N ILE A 84 9.87 9.62 10.15
CA ILE A 84 10.27 8.22 10.14
C ILE A 84 10.64 7.76 8.71
N PHE A 85 9.84 8.11 7.71
CA PHE A 85 10.10 7.73 6.32
C PHE A 85 11.30 8.46 5.72
N ILE A 86 11.46 9.76 6.02
CA ILE A 86 12.64 10.54 5.61
C ILE A 86 13.91 10.00 6.28
N HIS A 87 13.86 9.66 7.58
CA HIS A 87 14.97 9.00 8.26
C HIS A 87 15.34 7.67 7.59
N SER A 88 14.36 6.87 7.17
CA SER A 88 14.66 5.62 6.45
C SER A 88 15.41 5.88 5.14
N LYS A 89 15.01 6.92 4.40
CA LYS A 89 15.68 7.32 3.16
C LYS A 89 17.15 7.71 3.42
N LEU A 90 17.42 8.42 4.51
CA LEU A 90 18.79 8.76 4.94
C LEU A 90 19.63 7.54 5.32
N SER A 91 19.00 6.50 5.87
CA SER A 91 19.68 5.25 6.19
C SER A 91 20.05 4.41 4.95
N THR A 92 19.87 4.94 3.74
CA THR A 92 20.11 4.29 2.43
C THR A 92 19.27 3.02 2.20
N ASP A 93 18.12 2.91 2.88
CA ASP A 93 17.22 1.79 2.68
C ASP A 93 16.64 1.83 1.26
N ALA A 94 16.98 0.82 0.45
CA ALA A 94 16.51 0.71 -0.94
C ALA A 94 14.97 0.65 -1.06
N ASN A 95 14.27 0.31 0.03
CA ASN A 95 12.80 0.22 0.09
C ASN A 95 12.20 1.30 1.01
N TRP A 96 12.84 2.47 1.15
CA TRP A 96 12.31 3.57 1.97
C TRP A 96 10.91 4.03 1.54
N ASN A 97 10.57 3.84 0.26
CA ASN A 97 9.28 4.18 -0.31
C ASN A 97 8.22 3.07 -0.12
N ASP A 98 8.59 1.93 0.46
CA ASP A 98 7.65 0.90 0.91
C ASP A 98 7.19 1.24 2.33
N VAL A 99 6.11 2.02 2.42
CA VAL A 99 5.58 2.54 3.69
C VAL A 99 5.31 1.42 4.69
N GLU A 100 4.78 0.28 4.25
CA GLU A 100 4.37 -0.80 5.15
C GLU A 100 5.58 -1.54 5.70
N ARG A 101 6.60 -1.76 4.86
CA ARG A 101 7.88 -2.30 5.32
C ARG A 101 8.56 -1.36 6.31
N GLN A 102 8.50 -0.05 6.08
CA GLN A 102 9.05 0.92 7.02
C GLN A 102 8.26 0.92 8.33
N MET A 103 6.94 0.91 8.29
CA MET A 103 6.11 0.77 9.50
C MET A 103 6.46 -0.50 10.27
N TYR A 104 6.65 -1.63 9.58
CA TYR A 104 7.04 -2.90 10.21
C TYR A 104 8.39 -2.79 10.89
N LYS A 105 9.42 -2.30 10.18
CA LYS A 105 10.76 -2.10 10.73
C LYS A 105 10.70 -1.31 12.04
N TYR A 106 10.03 -0.17 12.05
CA TYR A 106 10.01 0.67 13.26
C TYR A 106 9.11 0.10 14.36
N LEU A 107 7.90 -0.37 14.04
CA LEU A 107 6.97 -0.87 15.05
C LEU A 107 7.42 -2.19 15.67
N ILE A 108 8.02 -3.09 14.88
CA ILE A 108 8.29 -4.48 15.27
C ILE A 108 9.78 -4.73 15.48
N ASP A 109 10.65 -4.34 14.55
CA ASP A 109 12.09 -4.63 14.67
C ASP A 109 12.77 -3.65 15.64
N GLU A 110 12.48 -2.36 15.52
CA GLU A 110 12.99 -1.30 16.41
C GLU A 110 12.09 -1.01 17.60
N LYS A 111 10.91 -1.64 17.64
CA LYS A 111 10.00 -1.64 18.79
C LYS A 111 9.70 -0.27 19.36
N ILE A 112 9.53 0.73 18.49
CA ILE A 112 9.45 2.14 18.90
C ILE A 112 8.33 2.45 19.92
N LEU A 113 7.27 1.63 19.99
CA LEU A 113 6.17 1.81 20.95
C LEU A 113 6.42 1.15 22.31
N THR A 114 7.43 0.28 22.42
CA THR A 114 7.79 -0.40 23.68
C THR A 114 9.16 0.03 24.17
N GLU A 115 10.17 0.17 23.32
CA GLU A 115 11.52 0.56 23.73
C GLU A 115 11.67 2.07 23.96
N ALA A 116 10.86 2.92 23.31
CA ALA A 116 10.81 4.36 23.62
C ALA A 116 10.36 4.63 25.07
N THR A 117 9.75 3.65 25.75
CA THR A 117 9.35 3.79 27.16
C THR A 117 10.43 3.41 28.16
N TYR A 118 11.50 2.69 27.74
CA TYR A 118 12.41 2.05 28.70
C TYR A 118 13.81 2.64 28.82
N GLY A 119 14.22 3.59 27.99
CA GLY A 119 15.54 4.20 28.09
C GLY A 119 16.69 3.18 28.01
N VAL A 120 17.43 3.23 26.89
CA VAL A 120 18.74 2.60 26.69
C VAL A 120 18.74 1.11 26.29
N SER A 121 19.06 0.85 25.02
CA SER A 121 20.27 0.14 24.54
C SER A 121 20.05 -0.65 23.23
N SER A 122 20.26 -0.02 22.08
CA SER A 122 21.14 -0.54 21.00
C SER A 122 20.89 0.17 19.65
N ARG A 123 22.02 0.42 18.95
CA ARG A 123 22.24 0.70 17.52
C ARG A 123 21.46 1.76 16.72
N THR A 124 20.33 2.35 17.14
CA THR A 124 19.66 3.45 16.38
C THR A 124 19.69 4.79 17.12
N ARG A 125 20.89 5.36 17.31
CA ARG A 125 21.10 6.61 18.08
C ARG A 125 20.41 7.85 17.51
N THR A 126 20.11 7.91 16.22
CA THR A 126 19.54 9.11 15.59
C THR A 126 18.02 9.13 15.73
N LEU A 127 17.32 8.08 15.27
CA LEU A 127 15.86 7.99 15.37
C LEU A 127 15.35 7.93 16.82
N GLN A 128 16.04 7.23 17.72
CA GLN A 128 15.63 7.19 19.14
C GLN A 128 15.57 8.61 19.72
N LYS A 129 16.57 9.43 19.42
CA LYS A 129 16.57 10.82 19.84
C LYS A 129 15.53 11.66 19.09
N VAL A 130 15.25 11.42 17.80
CA VAL A 130 14.13 12.06 17.05
C VAL A 130 12.79 11.75 17.72
N MET A 131 12.58 10.50 18.13
CA MET A 131 11.35 10.07 18.79
C MET A 131 11.27 10.63 20.20
N GLU A 132 12.35 10.61 20.98
CA GLU A 132 12.40 11.25 22.31
C GLU A 132 12.10 12.74 22.19
N ILE A 133 12.61 13.41 21.16
CA ILE A 133 12.32 14.81 20.81
C ILE A 133 10.81 15.00 20.56
N ILE A 134 10.20 14.18 19.72
CA ILE A 134 8.77 14.32 19.34
C ILE A 134 7.83 13.95 20.50
N LEU A 135 8.19 12.95 21.30
CA LEU A 135 7.40 12.51 22.44
C LEU A 135 7.50 13.46 23.63
N PHE A 136 8.68 14.06 23.85
CA PHE A 136 8.86 15.16 24.79
C PHE A 136 8.03 16.37 24.35
N GLN A 137 7.98 16.66 23.05
CA GLN A 137 7.25 17.80 22.52
C GLN A 137 5.73 17.73 22.69
N LYS A 138 5.14 16.54 22.57
CA LYS A 138 3.69 16.35 22.63
C LYS A 138 3.18 16.15 24.06
N GLU A 139 4.02 16.39 25.07
CA GLU A 139 3.76 16.14 26.50
C GLU A 139 3.40 14.66 26.79
N ILE A 140 3.88 13.76 25.94
CA ILE A 140 3.66 12.30 26.07
C ILE A 140 4.78 11.68 26.92
N ALA A 141 5.91 12.38 27.10
CA ALA A 141 7.12 11.91 27.77
C ALA A 141 7.04 11.74 29.30
N HIS A 142 5.85 11.65 29.90
CA HIS A 142 5.75 11.06 31.23
C HIS A 142 5.56 9.54 31.08
N PHE A 143 6.67 8.85 31.35
CA PHE A 143 7.03 7.43 31.19
C PHE A 143 6.01 6.34 31.62
N GLU A 144 4.81 6.71 32.06
CA GLU A 144 3.76 5.79 32.53
C GLU A 144 2.56 5.66 31.56
N GLN A 145 2.59 6.30 30.39
CA GLN A 145 1.41 6.42 29.53
C GLN A 145 1.58 5.78 28.15
N LYS A 146 1.94 4.48 28.12
CA LYS A 146 2.03 3.65 26.90
C LYS A 146 0.81 3.83 25.98
N GLU A 147 -0.37 3.93 26.58
CA GLU A 147 -1.62 4.14 25.86
C GLU A 147 -1.69 5.51 25.17
N LYS A 148 -1.17 6.59 25.78
CA LYS A 148 -1.12 7.90 25.11
C LYS A 148 -0.16 7.92 23.93
N LEU A 149 0.98 7.22 24.06
CA LEU A 149 1.95 7.05 22.98
C LEU A 149 1.30 6.35 21.77
N VAL A 150 0.64 5.22 22.02
CA VAL A 150 -0.06 4.46 20.99
C VAL A 150 -1.16 5.30 20.32
N ASN A 151 -1.97 6.00 21.12
CA ASN A 151 -3.01 6.90 20.62
C ASN A 151 -2.46 8.04 19.76
N PHE A 152 -1.28 8.58 20.09
CA PHE A 152 -0.62 9.59 19.29
C PHE A 152 -0.18 9.04 17.93
N PHE A 153 0.52 7.91 17.90
CA PHE A 153 0.95 7.28 16.65
C PHE A 153 -0.24 6.90 15.76
N GLU A 154 -1.32 6.39 16.34
CA GLU A 154 -2.54 6.08 15.61
C GLU A 154 -3.21 7.33 15.04
N LYS A 155 -3.30 8.40 15.83
CA LYS A 155 -3.83 9.70 15.36
C LYS A 155 -2.98 10.24 14.20
N SER A 156 -1.66 10.23 14.34
CA SER A 156 -0.75 10.69 13.28
C SER A 156 -0.84 9.81 12.04
N LEU A 157 -1.10 8.51 12.18
CA LEU A 157 -1.32 7.63 11.04
C LEU A 157 -2.60 8.03 10.28
N HIS A 158 -3.69 8.32 11.01
CA HIS A 158 -4.93 8.81 10.40
C HIS A 158 -4.78 10.17 9.69
N GLU A 159 -3.92 11.06 10.21
CA GLU A 159 -3.60 12.32 9.55
C GLU A 159 -2.83 12.09 8.25
N LEU A 160 -1.83 11.21 8.29
CA LEU A 160 -1.03 10.86 7.13
C LEU A 160 -1.86 10.24 5.99
N GLU A 161 -2.81 9.38 6.32
CA GLU A 161 -3.73 8.79 5.34
C GLU A 161 -4.67 9.83 4.72
N ARG A 162 -5.15 10.80 5.50
CA ARG A 162 -5.94 11.92 4.96
C ARG A 162 -5.11 12.79 4.02
N ASP A 163 -3.86 13.04 4.37
CA ASP A 163 -2.93 13.76 3.50
C ASP A 163 -2.64 12.97 2.22
N PHE A 164 -2.53 11.64 2.31
CA PHE A 164 -2.39 10.78 1.13
C PHE A 164 -3.64 10.79 0.24
N GLU A 165 -4.85 10.73 0.81
CA GLU A 165 -6.09 10.88 0.03
C GLU A 165 -6.12 12.24 -0.69
N ARG A 166 -5.75 13.31 0.01
CA ARG A 166 -5.65 14.66 -0.58
C ARG A 166 -4.64 14.69 -1.73
N PHE A 167 -3.45 14.12 -1.51
CA PHE A 167 -2.42 13.99 -2.55
C PHE A 167 -2.94 13.29 -3.80
N LEU A 168 -3.68 12.18 -3.62
CA LEU A 168 -4.21 11.43 -4.73
C LEU A 168 -5.06 12.35 -5.63
N PHE A 169 -6.04 13.04 -5.05
CA PHE A 169 -6.94 13.92 -5.81
C PHE A 169 -6.32 15.21 -6.33
N GLU A 170 -5.45 15.85 -5.56
CA GLU A 170 -4.93 17.19 -5.89
C GLU A 170 -3.69 17.15 -6.79
N LYS A 171 -2.90 16.07 -6.72
CA LYS A 171 -1.59 16.02 -7.36
C LYS A 171 -1.34 14.77 -8.20
N SER A 172 -1.88 13.61 -7.83
CA SER A 172 -1.57 12.34 -8.51
C SER A 172 -2.30 12.11 -9.84
N ARG A 173 -3.09 13.09 -10.33
CA ARG A 173 -4.01 13.02 -11.48
C ARG A 173 -5.28 12.19 -11.26
N TYR A 174 -5.46 11.60 -10.08
CA TYR A 174 -6.71 10.94 -9.72
C TYR A 174 -7.86 11.95 -9.64
N GLY A 175 -8.96 11.70 -10.35
CA GLY A 175 -10.15 12.55 -10.28
C GLY A 175 -10.00 13.96 -10.86
N SER A 176 -9.07 14.19 -11.79
CA SER A 176 -8.96 15.49 -12.49
C SER A 176 -10.32 15.89 -13.08
N LEU A 177 -10.92 16.95 -12.51
CA LEU A 177 -12.25 17.47 -12.84
C LEU A 177 -12.30 18.19 -14.19
N ASN A 178 -11.23 18.16 -15.01
CA ASN A 178 -11.25 18.82 -16.31
C ASN A 178 -12.08 17.99 -17.31
N PRO A 179 -13.30 18.41 -17.67
CA PRO A 179 -14.20 17.62 -18.52
C PRO A 179 -13.71 17.51 -19.97
N GLN A 180 -12.71 18.31 -20.37
CA GLN A 180 -12.09 18.25 -21.69
C GLN A 180 -10.93 17.24 -21.75
N ILE A 181 -10.44 16.75 -20.60
CA ILE A 181 -9.31 15.81 -20.47
C ILE A 181 -9.63 14.80 -19.35
N THR A 182 -10.76 14.10 -19.43
CA THR A 182 -11.05 12.99 -18.50
C THR A 182 -10.18 11.79 -18.87
N CYS A 183 -8.93 11.81 -18.40
CA CYS A 183 -8.01 10.68 -18.48
C CYS A 183 -8.26 9.64 -17.37
N PHE A 184 -9.13 9.91 -16.40
CA PHE A 184 -9.57 8.95 -15.39
C PHE A 184 -10.96 8.38 -15.74
N GLY A 185 -11.14 7.06 -15.62
CA GLY A 185 -12.38 6.37 -16.02
C GLY A 185 -12.28 5.72 -17.39
N GLU A 186 -13.29 5.92 -18.26
CA GLU A 186 -13.50 5.19 -19.52
C GLU A 186 -12.30 5.23 -20.48
N TYR A 187 -11.64 6.39 -20.61
CA TYR A 187 -10.57 6.61 -21.59
C TYR A 187 -9.16 6.42 -21.04
N GLY A 188 -9.00 6.02 -19.78
CA GLY A 188 -7.68 5.71 -19.20
C GLY A 188 -7.72 4.42 -18.39
N PRO A 189 -7.74 4.47 -17.05
CA PRO A 189 -7.66 3.27 -16.22
C PRO A 189 -8.69 2.19 -16.52
N ASN A 190 -9.94 2.55 -16.82
CA ASN A 190 -10.95 1.54 -17.12
C ASN A 190 -10.67 0.82 -18.46
N LYS A 191 -10.11 1.53 -19.45
CA LYS A 191 -9.67 0.95 -20.72
C LYS A 191 -8.54 -0.06 -20.51
N LEU A 192 -7.60 0.24 -19.62
CA LEU A 192 -6.56 -0.71 -19.20
C LEU A 192 -7.16 -1.91 -18.47
N LEU A 193 -8.09 -1.69 -17.53
CA LEU A 193 -8.78 -2.76 -16.83
C LEU A 193 -9.51 -3.70 -17.80
N LYS A 194 -10.19 -3.12 -18.80
CA LYS A 194 -10.85 -3.89 -19.87
C LYS A 194 -9.85 -4.72 -20.67
N TYR A 195 -8.72 -4.13 -21.05
CA TYR A 195 -7.67 -4.84 -21.76
C TYR A 195 -7.18 -6.06 -20.94
N ILE A 196 -6.86 -5.87 -19.66
CA ILE A 196 -6.45 -6.95 -18.75
C ILE A 196 -7.54 -8.02 -18.60
N ALA A 197 -8.80 -7.60 -18.44
CA ALA A 197 -9.94 -8.51 -18.31
C ALA A 197 -10.14 -9.39 -19.55
N HIS A 198 -9.87 -8.84 -20.74
CA HIS A 198 -10.06 -9.55 -22.01
C HIS A 198 -8.84 -10.39 -22.44
N GLU A 199 -7.64 -10.00 -22.03
CA GLU A 199 -6.40 -10.67 -22.41
C GLU A 199 -6.44 -12.17 -22.03
N ASP A 200 -6.13 -13.07 -22.96
CA ASP A 200 -6.13 -14.53 -22.81
C ASP A 200 -7.47 -15.21 -22.41
N THR A 201 -8.55 -14.47 -22.14
CA THR A 201 -9.84 -15.05 -21.66
C THR A 201 -11.08 -14.55 -22.40
N GLY A 202 -10.99 -13.47 -23.18
CA GLY A 202 -12.15 -12.81 -23.78
C GLY A 202 -13.07 -12.19 -22.73
N ASN A 203 -14.37 -12.08 -23.05
CA ASN A 203 -15.36 -11.37 -22.23
C ASN A 203 -15.90 -12.23 -21.06
N LEU A 204 -15.02 -12.76 -20.20
CA LEU A 204 -15.44 -13.44 -18.98
C LEU A 204 -15.79 -12.43 -17.88
N PRO A 205 -16.91 -12.61 -17.15
CA PRO A 205 -17.19 -11.82 -15.95
C PRO A 205 -16.05 -11.97 -14.94
N PHE A 206 -15.77 -10.90 -14.21
CA PHE A 206 -14.64 -10.86 -13.29
C PHE A 206 -14.98 -10.26 -11.94
N ASN A 207 -14.36 -10.83 -10.91
CA ASN A 207 -14.22 -10.21 -9.60
C ASN A 207 -12.87 -9.50 -9.52
N LEU A 208 -12.75 -8.55 -8.60
CA LEU A 208 -11.58 -7.68 -8.49
C LEU A 208 -11.07 -7.60 -7.06
N LEU A 209 -9.79 -7.89 -6.86
CA LEU A 209 -9.06 -7.63 -5.63
C LEU A 209 -8.05 -6.51 -5.90
N SER A 210 -8.29 -5.32 -5.37
CA SER A 210 -7.42 -4.17 -5.60
C SER A 210 -6.63 -3.82 -4.34
N PHE A 211 -5.32 -3.78 -4.49
CA PHE A 211 -4.36 -3.19 -3.55
C PHE A 211 -4.05 -1.74 -3.92
N ASN A 212 -4.84 -1.15 -4.81
CA ASN A 212 -4.77 0.27 -5.10
C ASN A 212 -5.83 1.04 -4.32
N TYR A 213 -5.64 2.35 -4.18
CA TYR A 213 -6.57 3.26 -3.50
C TYR A 213 -7.61 3.84 -4.46
N THR A 214 -7.31 3.84 -5.75
CA THR A 214 -8.17 4.38 -6.82
C THR A 214 -9.17 3.34 -7.32
N ASP A 215 -10.29 3.80 -7.87
CA ASP A 215 -11.47 2.98 -8.21
C ASP A 215 -11.91 3.22 -9.66
N ALA A 216 -11.05 2.89 -10.61
CA ALA A 216 -11.26 3.07 -12.05
C ALA A 216 -12.57 2.49 -12.63
N TRP A 217 -13.21 1.55 -11.92
CA TRP A 217 -14.47 0.91 -12.29
C TRP A 217 -15.70 1.54 -11.62
N SER A 218 -15.53 2.58 -10.81
CA SER A 218 -16.64 3.21 -10.11
C SER A 218 -17.54 3.98 -11.06
N LYS A 219 -18.86 3.82 -10.89
CA LYS A 219 -19.88 4.52 -11.70
C LYS A 219 -19.78 6.04 -11.63
N ARG A 220 -19.12 6.58 -10.60
CA ARG A 220 -18.88 8.03 -10.45
C ARG A 220 -17.99 8.62 -11.56
N TRP A 221 -17.28 7.77 -12.29
CA TRP A 221 -16.40 8.16 -13.39
C TRP A 221 -17.05 8.08 -14.76
N ILE A 222 -18.31 7.65 -14.84
CA ILE A 222 -19.04 7.59 -16.10
C ILE A 222 -19.55 8.98 -16.44
N ASP A 223 -19.21 9.48 -17.63
CA ASP A 223 -19.85 10.69 -18.16
C ASP A 223 -21.27 10.35 -18.63
N GLN A 224 -22.27 10.79 -17.87
CA GLN A 224 -23.67 10.51 -18.16
C GLN A 224 -24.12 11.06 -19.53
N ARG A 225 -23.40 12.04 -20.09
CA ARG A 225 -23.69 12.62 -21.42
C ARG A 225 -23.32 11.68 -22.57
N LEU A 226 -22.46 10.69 -22.34
CA LEU A 226 -22.01 9.73 -23.34
C LEU A 226 -22.87 8.45 -23.37
N ILE A 227 -23.83 8.29 -22.45
CA ILE A 227 -24.69 7.11 -22.34
C ILE A 227 -25.76 7.09 -23.46
N THR A 228 -26.05 8.21 -24.11
CA THR A 228 -27.18 8.36 -25.05
C THR A 228 -26.87 8.06 -26.51
N GLU A 229 -25.62 7.84 -26.90
CA GLU A 229 -25.30 7.39 -28.27
C GLU A 229 -25.41 5.87 -28.31
N GLU A 230 -26.32 5.36 -29.15
CA GLU A 230 -26.57 3.93 -29.40
C GLU A 230 -25.25 3.19 -29.68
N GLY A 231 -24.63 2.64 -28.63
CA GLY A 231 -23.30 2.01 -28.66
C GLY A 231 -22.40 2.28 -27.44
N GLY A 232 -22.74 3.24 -26.57
CA GLY A 232 -21.89 3.72 -25.47
C GLY A 232 -21.67 2.77 -24.29
N GLU A 233 -22.58 1.81 -24.03
CA GLU A 233 -22.42 0.86 -22.91
C GLU A 233 -21.27 -0.15 -23.12
N ASN A 234 -20.80 -0.33 -24.36
CA ASN A 234 -19.88 -1.40 -24.70
C ASN A 234 -18.40 -1.09 -24.39
N LYS A 235 -18.08 0.06 -23.79
CA LYS A 235 -16.70 0.49 -23.53
C LYS A 235 -16.25 0.33 -22.08
N PHE A 236 -17.10 0.64 -21.11
CA PHE A 236 -16.74 0.63 -19.69
C PHE A 236 -16.97 -0.76 -19.07
N VAL A 237 -15.99 -1.29 -18.34
CA VAL A 237 -16.12 -2.57 -17.63
C VAL A 237 -16.30 -2.38 -16.13
N PHE A 238 -17.12 -3.24 -15.53
CA PHE A 238 -17.38 -3.29 -14.10
C PHE A 238 -17.05 -4.68 -13.56
N PRO A 239 -16.35 -4.79 -12.42
CA PRO A 239 -16.29 -6.04 -11.70
C PRO A 239 -17.66 -6.40 -11.14
N GLU A 240 -18.01 -7.69 -11.11
CA GLU A 240 -19.24 -8.16 -10.46
C GLU A 240 -19.16 -7.99 -8.94
N LYS A 241 -17.99 -8.30 -8.38
CA LYS A 241 -17.63 -8.07 -6.98
C LYS A 241 -16.24 -7.48 -6.90
N PHE A 242 -16.01 -6.57 -5.95
CA PHE A 242 -14.67 -6.04 -5.72
C PHE A 242 -14.35 -5.87 -4.24
N LEU A 243 -13.08 -6.00 -3.89
CA LEU A 243 -12.53 -5.77 -2.56
C LEU A 243 -11.32 -4.82 -2.67
N MET A 244 -11.30 -3.80 -1.82
CA MET A 244 -10.23 -2.81 -1.72
C MET A 244 -9.39 -3.09 -0.47
N VAL A 245 -8.20 -3.67 -0.65
CA VAL A 245 -7.38 -4.17 0.47
C VAL A 245 -6.89 -3.04 1.38
N HIS A 246 -6.35 -1.97 0.79
CA HIS A 246 -5.90 -0.79 1.54
C HIS A 246 -6.98 0.29 1.68
N GLY A 247 -8.25 -0.09 1.45
CA GLY A 247 -9.35 0.84 1.41
C GLY A 247 -9.40 1.70 0.14
N GLN A 248 -10.23 2.74 0.15
CA GLN A 248 -10.62 3.46 -1.06
C GLN A 248 -10.60 4.98 -0.85
N ALA A 249 -9.93 5.69 -1.75
CA ALA A 249 -9.92 7.15 -1.78
C ALA A 249 -11.24 7.70 -2.34
N ILE A 250 -11.98 8.47 -1.54
CA ILE A 250 -13.28 9.03 -1.89
C ILE A 250 -13.32 10.51 -1.53
N TYR A 251 -13.17 11.37 -2.54
CA TYR A 251 -13.11 12.81 -2.35
C TYR A 251 -14.36 13.37 -1.65
N ARG A 252 -14.13 14.05 -0.52
CA ARG A 252 -15.06 15.00 0.13
C ARG A 252 -16.50 14.50 0.30
N LYS A 253 -16.72 13.20 0.53
CA LYS A 253 -18.07 12.69 0.85
C LYS A 253 -18.41 12.86 2.33
N ASP A 254 -17.42 12.74 3.21
CA ASP A 254 -17.50 12.91 4.66
C ASP A 254 -16.10 13.02 5.30
N ASN A 255 -16.03 13.23 6.62
CA ASN A 255 -14.77 13.27 7.39
C ASN A 255 -14.17 11.89 7.71
N VAL A 256 -14.62 10.82 7.02
CA VAL A 256 -14.13 9.47 7.30
C VAL A 256 -12.97 9.12 6.40
N ASN A 257 -11.86 8.84 7.07
CA ASN A 257 -10.68 8.26 6.47
C ASN A 257 -10.96 6.77 6.18
N ARG A 258 -10.79 6.40 4.92
CA ARG A 258 -11.03 5.03 4.42
C ARG A 258 -9.76 4.35 3.97
N LEU A 259 -8.64 5.06 3.93
CA LEU A 259 -7.35 4.51 3.56
C LEU A 259 -6.79 3.76 4.76
N ILE A 260 -6.13 2.65 4.49
CA ILE A 260 -5.57 1.78 5.52
C ILE A 260 -4.10 1.52 5.21
N PHE A 261 -3.23 2.22 5.91
CA PHE A 261 -1.82 1.88 6.02
C PHE A 261 -1.60 0.98 7.24
N GLY A 262 -0.84 -0.08 7.08
CA GLY A 262 -0.60 -0.96 8.20
C GLY A 262 0.32 -2.09 7.86
N ILE A 263 0.74 -2.77 8.90
CA ILE A 263 1.60 -3.95 8.78
C ILE A 263 0.75 -5.21 8.67
N ASP A 264 1.36 -6.29 8.17
CA ASP A 264 0.75 -7.61 8.24
C ASP A 264 0.64 -8.06 9.72
N HIS A 265 -0.51 -8.61 10.08
CA HIS A 265 -0.81 -9.16 11.38
C HIS A 265 -0.07 -10.48 11.70
N THR A 266 0.42 -11.22 10.71
CA THR A 266 0.96 -12.58 10.89
C THR A 266 2.10 -12.67 11.90
N LYS A 267 2.85 -11.58 12.10
CA LYS A 267 3.99 -11.50 13.03
C LYS A 267 3.68 -10.73 14.31
N VAL A 268 2.42 -10.35 14.56
CA VAL A 268 2.01 -9.50 15.70
C VAL A 268 0.95 -10.21 16.54
N GLN A 269 1.24 -10.38 17.83
CA GLN A 269 0.28 -10.99 18.76
C GLN A 269 -0.85 -10.00 19.12
N VAL A 270 -2.04 -10.52 19.44
CA VAL A 270 -3.24 -9.70 19.70
C VAL A 270 -3.10 -8.81 20.95
N ASP A 271 -2.32 -9.26 21.94
CA ASP A 271 -2.02 -8.52 23.17
C ASP A 271 -0.90 -7.49 23.00
N ASP A 272 -0.24 -7.45 21.85
CA ASP A 272 0.75 -6.41 21.51
C ASP A 272 0.04 -5.11 21.15
N VAL A 273 0.55 -3.98 21.65
CA VAL A 273 0.05 -2.65 21.29
C VAL A 273 0.23 -2.34 19.81
N CYS A 274 1.23 -2.93 19.16
CA CYS A 274 1.45 -2.82 17.73
C CYS A 274 0.34 -3.48 16.90
N TYR A 275 -0.49 -4.35 17.50
CA TYR A 275 -1.63 -4.99 16.82
C TYR A 275 -2.62 -3.96 16.25
N ARG A 276 -2.76 -2.80 16.90
CA ARG A 276 -3.61 -1.68 16.44
C ARG A 276 -3.19 -1.09 15.09
N PHE A 277 -1.93 -1.32 14.68
CA PHE A 277 -1.37 -0.84 13.42
C PHE A 277 -1.41 -1.91 12.32
N THR A 278 -1.99 -3.08 12.59
CA THR A 278 -2.17 -4.12 11.58
C THR A 278 -3.33 -3.75 10.65
N LYS A 279 -3.19 -4.08 9.35
CA LYS A 279 -4.28 -3.86 8.36
C LYS A 279 -5.58 -4.50 8.80
N ASN A 280 -5.52 -5.72 9.35
CA ASN A 280 -6.69 -6.46 9.81
C ASN A 280 -7.43 -5.75 10.95
N PHE A 281 -6.73 -5.32 12.00
CA PHE A 281 -7.35 -4.57 13.08
C PHE A 281 -8.04 -3.30 12.56
N ARG A 282 -7.34 -2.53 11.73
CA ARG A 282 -7.84 -1.25 11.22
C ARG A 282 -9.01 -1.41 10.26
N THR A 283 -8.98 -2.46 9.43
CA THR A 283 -10.10 -2.84 8.56
C THR A 283 -11.35 -3.21 9.37
N LEU A 284 -11.20 -3.95 10.47
CA LEU A 284 -12.31 -4.28 11.37
C LEU A 284 -12.93 -3.03 12.01
N ILE A 285 -12.11 -2.09 12.46
CA ILE A 285 -12.58 -0.80 13.01
C ILE A 285 -13.33 0.00 11.94
N LEU A 286 -12.78 0.10 10.73
CA LEU A 286 -13.41 0.82 9.61
C LEU A 286 -14.78 0.21 9.27
N ASN A 287 -14.85 -1.10 9.10
CA ASN A 287 -16.08 -1.81 8.75
C ASN A 287 -17.15 -1.73 9.86
N SER A 288 -16.73 -1.75 11.13
CA SER A 288 -17.64 -1.59 12.27
C SER A 288 -18.22 -0.18 12.35
N SER A 289 -17.42 0.83 12.00
CA SER A 289 -17.82 2.23 12.05
C SER A 289 -18.65 2.65 10.83
N LYS A 290 -18.32 2.10 9.66
CA LYS A 290 -19.01 2.34 8.38
C LYS A 290 -18.87 1.10 7.48
N PRO A 291 -19.93 0.28 7.32
CA PRO A 291 -19.88 -0.85 6.41
C PRO A 291 -19.56 -0.37 5.00
N MET A 292 -18.46 -0.85 4.40
CA MET A 292 -18.21 -0.64 2.98
C MET A 292 -19.35 -1.29 2.17
N GLN A 293 -19.85 -0.61 1.14
CA GLN A 293 -21.08 -1.00 0.44
C GLN A 293 -20.98 -2.30 -0.38
N ASN A 294 -19.84 -3.00 -0.39
CA ASN A 294 -19.60 -4.22 -1.17
C ASN A 294 -18.73 -5.26 -0.43
N ILE A 295 -18.99 -5.53 0.85
CA ILE A 295 -18.31 -6.63 1.58
C ILE A 295 -19.00 -7.96 1.24
N ASN A 296 -18.89 -8.39 -0.01
CA ASN A 296 -19.26 -9.74 -0.41
C ASN A 296 -17.99 -10.57 -0.58
N ASN A 297 -18.07 -11.88 -0.30
CA ASN A 297 -17.01 -12.81 -0.65
C ASN A 297 -16.74 -12.70 -2.17
N ILE A 298 -15.56 -12.16 -2.52
CA ILE A 298 -15.09 -12.01 -3.90
C ILE A 298 -14.58 -13.33 -4.48
N TYR A 299 -14.37 -14.35 -3.64
CA TYR A 299 -13.97 -15.67 -4.07
C TYR A 299 -15.20 -16.51 -4.38
N GLU A 300 -15.20 -17.16 -5.54
CA GLU A 300 -16.32 -17.97 -6.04
C GLU A 300 -15.78 -19.25 -6.67
N GLU A 301 -16.44 -20.39 -6.44
CA GLU A 301 -15.97 -21.71 -6.89
C GLU A 301 -15.79 -21.82 -8.41
N ASN A 302 -16.52 -21.02 -9.19
CA ASN A 302 -16.45 -20.98 -10.65
C ASN A 302 -15.34 -20.06 -11.20
N ILE A 303 -14.50 -19.47 -10.33
CA ILE A 303 -13.29 -18.75 -10.75
C ILE A 303 -12.17 -19.76 -11.01
N ASN A 304 -11.75 -19.84 -12.27
CA ASN A 304 -10.68 -20.74 -12.71
C ASN A 304 -9.49 -19.99 -13.34
N ARG A 305 -9.52 -18.66 -13.38
CA ARG A 305 -8.42 -17.80 -13.84
C ARG A 305 -8.16 -16.72 -12.80
N ILE A 306 -6.90 -16.53 -12.42
CA ILE A 306 -6.46 -15.42 -11.58
C ILE A 306 -5.43 -14.61 -12.36
N LYS A 307 -5.67 -13.31 -12.52
CA LYS A 307 -4.82 -12.39 -13.28
C LYS A 307 -4.25 -11.33 -12.37
N PHE A 308 -2.93 -11.25 -12.30
CA PHE A 308 -2.20 -10.26 -11.53
C PHE A 308 -1.67 -9.19 -12.48
N PHE A 309 -1.84 -7.92 -12.11
CA PHE A 309 -1.24 -6.81 -12.83
C PHE A 309 -0.78 -5.69 -11.90
N GLY A 310 0.44 -5.22 -12.11
CA GLY A 310 0.97 -4.04 -11.42
C GLY A 310 1.19 -4.21 -9.91
N HIS A 311 1.16 -5.42 -9.37
CA HIS A 311 1.47 -5.67 -7.96
C HIS A 311 2.95 -6.05 -7.78
N SER A 312 3.57 -5.56 -6.72
CA SER A 312 4.93 -5.91 -6.31
C SER A 312 5.10 -7.35 -5.79
N LEU A 313 4.00 -8.04 -5.50
CA LEU A 313 3.93 -9.31 -4.75
C LEU A 313 4.81 -9.32 -3.48
N CYS A 314 4.86 -8.19 -2.76
CA CYS A 314 5.70 -8.06 -1.57
C CYS A 314 5.14 -8.83 -0.36
N GLU A 315 6.01 -9.06 0.63
CA GLU A 315 5.68 -9.82 1.84
C GLU A 315 4.57 -9.17 2.69
N ALA A 316 4.44 -7.84 2.66
CA ALA A 316 3.45 -7.10 3.45
C ALA A 316 1.98 -7.39 3.05
N ASP A 317 1.77 -7.99 1.88
CA ASP A 317 0.46 -8.40 1.36
C ASP A 317 0.29 -9.92 1.29
N TYR A 318 1.30 -10.67 1.75
CA TYR A 318 1.34 -12.12 1.60
C TYR A 318 0.13 -12.83 2.19
N SER A 319 -0.38 -12.39 3.36
CA SER A 319 -1.54 -13.02 4.00
C SER A 319 -2.78 -13.05 3.10
N TYR A 320 -2.97 -12.05 2.24
CA TYR A 320 -4.09 -11.99 1.30
C TYR A 320 -3.93 -13.01 0.17
N PHE A 321 -2.71 -13.20 -0.34
CA PHE A 321 -2.42 -14.21 -1.35
C PHE A 321 -2.54 -15.63 -0.79
N GLN A 322 -2.06 -15.85 0.44
CA GLN A 322 -2.19 -17.13 1.12
C GLN A 322 -3.67 -17.52 1.26
N GLN A 323 -4.51 -16.64 1.82
CA GLN A 323 -5.93 -16.90 1.98
C GLN A 323 -6.62 -17.22 0.63
N MET A 324 -6.27 -16.49 -0.43
CA MET A 324 -6.80 -16.73 -1.77
C MET A 324 -6.36 -18.10 -2.31
N PHE A 325 -5.07 -18.45 -2.20
CA PHE A 325 -4.56 -19.73 -2.70
C PHE A 325 -5.12 -20.92 -1.92
N ASP A 326 -5.35 -20.76 -0.61
CA ASP A 326 -6.02 -21.75 0.22
C ASP A 326 -7.48 -21.94 -0.22
N PHE A 327 -8.22 -20.85 -0.47
CA PHE A 327 -9.62 -20.93 -0.93
C PHE A 327 -9.75 -21.69 -2.26
N TYR A 328 -8.84 -21.45 -3.21
CA TYR A 328 -8.89 -22.11 -4.52
C TYR A 328 -8.15 -23.44 -4.59
N GLU A 329 -7.58 -23.89 -3.47
CA GLU A 329 -6.75 -25.09 -3.36
C GLU A 329 -5.67 -25.16 -4.46
N LEU A 330 -4.78 -24.16 -4.53
CA LEU A 330 -3.85 -23.96 -5.66
C LEU A 330 -3.08 -25.24 -6.09
N TYR A 331 -2.73 -26.10 -5.13
CA TYR A 331 -2.01 -27.36 -5.42
C TYR A 331 -2.90 -28.41 -6.12
N SER A 332 -4.07 -28.74 -5.55
CA SER A 332 -4.98 -29.80 -6.02
C SER A 332 -5.86 -29.38 -7.19
N ASN A 333 -6.17 -28.09 -7.32
CA ASN A 333 -7.07 -27.57 -8.34
C ASN A 333 -6.40 -27.48 -9.73
N ASN A 334 -6.59 -28.52 -10.54
CA ASN A 334 -6.00 -28.61 -11.89
C ASN A 334 -6.63 -27.65 -12.91
N ASN A 335 -7.78 -27.04 -12.60
CA ASN A 335 -8.47 -26.13 -13.52
C ASN A 335 -8.06 -24.66 -13.34
N LEU A 336 -7.48 -24.33 -12.18
CA LEU A 336 -7.03 -22.98 -11.84
C LEU A 336 -5.77 -22.61 -12.61
N LYS A 337 -5.77 -21.44 -13.25
CA LYS A 337 -4.61 -20.90 -13.97
C LYS A 337 -4.29 -19.48 -13.53
N LEU A 338 -3.02 -19.24 -13.25
CA LEU A 338 -2.47 -17.95 -12.83
C LEU A 338 -1.82 -17.24 -14.02
N TYR A 339 -2.11 -15.96 -14.16
CA TYR A 339 -1.54 -15.07 -15.17
C TYR A 339 -0.89 -13.89 -14.47
N PHE A 340 0.39 -13.68 -14.71
CA PHE A 340 1.14 -12.56 -14.20
C PHE A 340 1.48 -11.63 -15.37
N TYR A 341 0.75 -10.53 -15.47
CA TYR A 341 0.96 -9.51 -16.46
C TYR A 341 1.88 -8.43 -15.91
N PHE A 342 2.89 -8.06 -16.69
CA PHE A 342 3.79 -6.96 -16.37
C PHE A 342 4.01 -6.08 -17.59
N ASN A 343 4.44 -4.84 -17.36
CA ASN A 343 4.80 -3.91 -18.40
C ASN A 343 5.93 -3.00 -17.92
N ASN A 344 6.75 -2.52 -18.84
CA ASN A 344 7.73 -1.49 -18.54
C ASN A 344 7.04 -0.13 -18.51
N TRP A 345 6.40 0.17 -17.38
CA TRP A 345 5.81 1.48 -17.17
C TRP A 345 6.94 2.47 -16.81
N LEU A 346 6.96 3.62 -17.49
CA LEU A 346 7.82 4.78 -17.20
C LEU A 346 9.32 4.66 -17.48
N ASP A 347 9.74 3.87 -18.47
CA ASP A 347 11.15 3.87 -18.94
C ASP A 347 12.10 3.77 -17.74
N SER A 348 11.82 2.77 -16.88
CA SER A 348 12.38 2.58 -15.54
C SER A 348 13.91 2.45 -15.49
N GLY A 349 14.58 2.66 -16.62
CA GLY A 349 15.98 2.37 -16.89
C GLY A 349 16.24 0.87 -17.08
N MET A 350 15.23 0.02 -16.81
CA MET A 350 15.34 -1.44 -16.92
C MET A 350 14.93 -1.90 -18.32
N THR A 351 15.69 -2.84 -18.84
CA THR A 351 15.35 -3.61 -20.03
C THR A 351 14.18 -4.55 -19.75
N ASP A 352 13.46 -4.96 -20.80
CA ASP A 352 12.37 -5.94 -20.67
C ASP A 352 12.84 -7.26 -20.04
N ALA A 353 14.10 -7.65 -20.27
CA ALA A 353 14.71 -8.84 -19.67
C ALA A 353 14.89 -8.69 -18.15
N GLU A 354 15.42 -7.57 -17.69
CA GLU A 354 15.60 -7.30 -16.24
C GLU A 354 14.24 -7.25 -15.53
N LEU A 355 13.24 -6.64 -16.16
CA LEU A 355 11.89 -6.59 -15.63
C LEU A 355 11.26 -7.98 -15.54
N LEU A 356 11.43 -8.81 -16.58
CA LEU A 356 11.00 -10.20 -16.55
C LEU A 356 11.67 -10.97 -15.41
N HIS A 357 12.99 -10.84 -15.25
CA HIS A 357 13.73 -11.48 -14.16
C HIS A 357 13.20 -11.08 -12.78
N LYS A 358 12.99 -9.78 -12.55
CA LYS A 358 12.42 -9.27 -11.29
C LYS A 358 11.03 -9.82 -11.01
N ASN A 359 10.17 -9.88 -12.02
CA ASN A 359 8.82 -10.45 -11.88
C ASN A 359 8.89 -11.95 -11.58
N VAL A 360 9.76 -12.70 -12.28
CA VAL A 360 9.96 -14.14 -12.06
C VAL A 360 10.45 -14.40 -10.63
N GLU A 361 11.36 -13.59 -10.10
CA GLU A 361 11.85 -13.71 -8.72
C GLU A 361 10.72 -13.46 -7.71
N ALA A 362 9.94 -12.39 -7.88
CA ALA A 362 8.81 -12.08 -7.01
C ALA A 362 7.74 -13.18 -7.01
N ILE A 363 7.41 -13.71 -8.18
CA ILE A 363 6.46 -14.82 -8.35
C ILE A 363 7.00 -16.10 -7.71
N THR A 364 8.28 -16.41 -7.91
CA THR A 364 8.93 -17.58 -7.30
C THR A 364 8.86 -17.49 -5.79
N ASN A 365 9.24 -16.35 -5.21
CA ASN A 365 9.18 -16.13 -3.76
C ASN A 365 7.74 -16.28 -3.23
N LEU A 366 6.75 -15.73 -3.93
CA LEU A 366 5.33 -15.87 -3.55
C LEU A 366 4.89 -17.35 -3.50
N ILE A 367 5.16 -18.11 -4.57
CA ILE A 367 4.71 -19.50 -4.69
C ILE A 367 5.48 -20.43 -3.74
N GLU A 368 6.79 -20.23 -3.58
CA GLU A 368 7.61 -21.01 -2.65
C GLU A 368 7.23 -20.74 -1.19
N THR A 369 6.98 -19.47 -0.83
CA THR A 369 6.52 -19.11 0.52
C THR A 369 5.16 -19.76 0.81
N TYR A 370 4.24 -19.76 -0.17
CA TYR A 370 2.99 -20.50 -0.05
C TYR A 370 3.20 -22.02 0.04
N GLY A 371 4.12 -22.58 -0.74
CA GLY A 371 4.47 -23.99 -0.65
C GLY A 371 4.92 -24.42 0.76
N GLN A 372 5.55 -23.52 1.53
CA GLN A 372 5.98 -23.80 2.90
C GLN A 372 4.82 -23.96 3.89
N THR A 373 3.65 -23.37 3.61
CA THR A 373 2.46 -23.45 4.47
C THR A 373 1.67 -24.74 4.26
N LEU A 374 1.92 -25.48 3.17
CA LEU A 374 1.27 -26.77 2.92
C LEU A 374 1.71 -27.84 3.94
N ASP A 375 0.74 -28.66 4.36
CA ASP A 375 0.97 -29.79 5.28
C ASP A 375 1.97 -30.79 4.68
N ASN A 376 1.80 -31.12 3.40
CA ASN A 376 2.71 -32.00 2.68
C ASN A 376 3.90 -31.20 2.15
N LYS A 377 5.07 -31.39 2.77
CA LYS A 377 6.31 -30.69 2.40
C LYS A 377 6.80 -30.99 0.99
N ASP A 378 6.52 -32.17 0.45
CA ASP A 378 6.87 -32.52 -0.93
C ASP A 378 5.91 -31.85 -1.92
N HIS A 379 4.64 -31.66 -1.55
CA HIS A 379 3.72 -30.85 -2.35
C HIS A 379 4.17 -29.40 -2.39
N GLY A 380 4.59 -28.85 -1.24
CA GLY A 380 5.16 -27.51 -1.13
C GLY A 380 6.31 -27.26 -2.09
N LYS A 381 7.37 -28.06 -1.97
CA LYS A 381 8.60 -27.93 -2.78
C LYS A 381 8.40 -28.11 -4.28
N ASN A 382 7.36 -28.84 -4.69
CA ASN A 382 7.10 -29.13 -6.11
C ASN A 382 5.97 -28.28 -6.70
N LEU A 383 5.38 -27.35 -5.94
CA LEU A 383 4.21 -26.59 -6.38
C LEU A 383 4.50 -25.77 -7.63
N LEU A 384 5.59 -24.99 -7.63
CA LEU A 384 5.97 -24.16 -8.77
C LEU A 384 6.25 -25.03 -10.01
N THR A 385 7.02 -26.10 -9.85
CA THR A 385 7.31 -27.07 -10.93
C THR A 385 6.02 -27.68 -11.49
N ARG A 386 5.08 -28.07 -10.63
CA ARG A 386 3.78 -28.59 -11.04
C ARG A 386 2.99 -27.56 -11.85
N LEU A 387 2.91 -26.30 -11.37
CA LEU A 387 2.22 -25.22 -12.09
C LEU A 387 2.82 -24.98 -13.48
N GLN A 388 4.15 -25.03 -13.60
CA GLN A 388 4.86 -24.90 -14.87
C GLN A 388 4.56 -26.08 -15.82
N GLN A 389 4.75 -27.32 -15.36
CA GLN A 389 4.54 -28.53 -16.18
C GLN A 389 3.09 -28.70 -16.65
N THR A 390 2.13 -28.22 -15.86
CA THR A 390 0.71 -28.25 -16.21
C THR A 390 0.23 -27.03 -16.98
N GLY A 391 1.12 -26.08 -17.31
CA GLY A 391 0.77 -24.85 -18.03
C GLY A 391 -0.21 -23.94 -17.27
N ARG A 392 -0.25 -24.07 -15.95
CA ARG A 392 -1.15 -23.33 -15.03
C ARG A 392 -0.56 -22.01 -14.53
N ILE A 393 0.68 -21.69 -14.88
CA ILE A 393 1.30 -20.39 -14.61
C ILE A 393 1.78 -19.76 -15.92
N VAL A 394 1.37 -18.51 -16.15
CA VAL A 394 1.74 -17.73 -17.34
C VAL A 394 2.31 -16.41 -16.86
N ILE A 395 3.48 -16.05 -17.36
CA ILE A 395 4.12 -14.76 -17.09
C ILE A 395 4.27 -14.08 -18.45
N LYS A 396 3.67 -12.91 -18.62
CA LYS A 396 3.54 -12.27 -19.93
C LYS A 396 3.68 -10.75 -19.83
N GLN A 397 4.55 -10.21 -20.67
CA GLN A 397 4.61 -8.78 -20.87
C GLN A 397 3.41 -8.34 -21.71
N ILE A 398 2.77 -7.23 -21.31
CA ILE A 398 1.72 -6.60 -22.08
C ILE A 398 2.11 -5.17 -22.45
N GLU A 399 1.59 -4.66 -23.56
CA GLU A 399 1.84 -3.31 -24.08
C GLU A 399 0.59 -2.42 -23.95
N PRO A 400 0.25 -1.96 -22.73
CA PRO A 400 -0.94 -1.17 -22.50
C PRO A 400 -0.88 0.24 -23.11
N MET A 401 0.30 0.70 -23.55
CA MET A 401 0.47 1.97 -24.29
C MET A 401 -0.28 1.97 -25.63
N ARG A 402 -0.57 0.80 -26.23
CA ARG A 402 -1.46 0.72 -27.41
C ARG A 402 -2.94 0.87 -27.03
N CYS A 403 -3.23 0.85 -25.74
CA CYS A 403 -4.57 0.85 -25.16
C CYS A 403 -4.87 2.11 -24.34
N ILE A 404 -3.93 3.03 -24.09
CA ILE A 404 -4.19 4.30 -23.40
C ILE A 404 -4.38 5.39 -24.45
#